data_AF-A0A1W9W2N5-F1
#
_entry.id   AF-A0A1W9W2N5-F1
#
_cell.length_a   1.000
_cell.length_b   1.000
_cell.length_c   1.000
_cell.angle_alpha   90.00
_cell.angle_beta   90.00
_cell.angle_gamma   90.00
#
_symmetry.space_group_name_H-M   'P 1'
#
loop_
_entity.id
_entity.type
_entity.pdbx_description
1 polymer ?
#
loop_
_entity_poly.entity_id
_entity_poly.type
_entity_poly.pdbx_seq_one_letter_code
_entity_poly.pdbx_strand_id
1 'polypeptide(L)'
;MTAQLLLEIGTEEIPAGYLERGLSELKRLAGVCLKENRIDLAGSLEVYGTPRRLVLMGKSVSEKQQDLTREVTGPPKKVAYDPDGNPTKAAEGFAKKQGVSVGELQTIKTPKGEYLYVKREVPGKPTPEILAASL
;
A
#
# COMPACT_ATOMS: atom_id res chain seq x y z
N MET A 1 4.94 15.81 -4.71
CA MET A 1 4.26 16.36 -5.91
C MET A 1 2.88 15.75 -5.97
N THR A 2 1.89 16.50 -6.45
CA THR A 2 0.50 16.05 -6.51
C THR A 2 -0.07 16.34 -7.89
N ALA A 3 -0.93 15.45 -8.37
CA ALA A 3 -1.55 15.50 -9.69
C ALA A 3 -3.08 15.61 -9.59
N GLN A 4 -3.71 15.88 -10.73
CA GLN A 4 -5.16 15.76 -10.91
C GLN A 4 -5.48 14.39 -11.51
N LEU A 5 -6.43 13.68 -10.89
CA LEU A 5 -7.00 12.44 -11.42
C LEU A 5 -8.34 12.76 -12.09
N LEU A 6 -8.52 12.28 -13.32
CA LEU A 6 -9.80 12.28 -14.01
C LEU A 6 -10.10 10.83 -14.44
N LEU A 7 -11.24 10.30 -14.00
CA LEU A 7 -11.80 9.06 -14.49
C LEU A 7 -13.16 9.36 -15.10
N GLU A 8 -13.36 8.92 -16.33
CA GLU A 8 -14.58 9.14 -17.08
C GLU A 8 -15.10 7.80 -17.59
N ILE A 9 -16.36 7.50 -17.28
CA ILE A 9 -17.04 6.27 -17.66
C ILE A 9 -18.18 6.67 -18.58
N GLY A 10 -18.08 6.29 -19.85
CA GLY A 10 -19.21 6.34 -20.78
C GLY A 10 -20.23 5.27 -20.42
N THR A 11 -21.50 5.64 -20.40
CA THR A 11 -22.60 4.72 -20.10
C THR A 11 -23.66 4.82 -21.18
N GLU A 12 -24.50 3.79 -21.28
CA GLU A 12 -25.80 3.90 -21.94
C GLU A 12 -26.73 4.80 -21.08
N GLU A 13 -28.04 4.67 -21.19
CA GLU A 13 -28.98 5.53 -20.46
C GLU A 13 -29.22 5.05 -19.01
N ILE A 14 -28.56 5.70 -18.05
CA ILE A 14 -28.82 5.51 -16.62
C ILE A 14 -30.16 6.20 -16.28
N PRO A 15 -31.13 5.48 -15.69
CA PRO A 15 -32.37 6.11 -15.26
C PRO A 15 -32.11 7.17 -14.18
N ALA A 16 -32.82 8.30 -14.23
CA ALA A 16 -32.56 9.46 -13.35
C ALA A 16 -32.53 9.10 -11.85
N GLY A 17 -33.41 8.19 -11.40
CA GLY A 17 -33.46 7.75 -10.00
C GLY A 17 -32.22 6.96 -9.52
N TYR A 18 -31.38 6.48 -10.44
CA TYR A 18 -30.16 5.73 -10.13
C TYR A 18 -28.89 6.57 -10.28
N LEU A 19 -28.95 7.71 -10.97
CA LEU A 19 -27.76 8.52 -11.29
C LEU A 19 -27.05 9.02 -10.03
N GLU A 20 -27.79 9.64 -9.10
CA GLU A 20 -27.24 10.15 -7.84
C GLU A 20 -26.61 9.03 -6.99
N ARG A 21 -27.28 7.86 -6.94
CA ARG A 21 -26.76 6.69 -6.24
C ARG A 21 -25.46 6.19 -6.89
N GLY A 22 -25.42 6.13 -8.22
CA GLY A 22 -24.23 5.73 -8.97
C GLY A 22 -23.04 6.66 -8.72
N LEU A 23 -23.27 7.97 -8.73
CA LEU A 23 -22.24 8.98 -8.44
C LEU A 23 -21.72 8.87 -7.00
N SER A 24 -22.61 8.74 -6.02
CA SER A 24 -22.25 8.56 -4.62
C SER A 24 -21.38 7.30 -4.42
N GLU A 25 -21.77 6.20 -5.07
CA GLU A 25 -21.04 4.94 -4.97
C GLU A 25 -19.69 4.98 -5.68
N LEU A 26 -19.61 5.60 -6.86
CA LEU A 26 -18.34 5.84 -7.56
C LEU A 26 -17.36 6.62 -6.68
N LYS A 27 -17.82 7.71 -6.07
CA LYS A 27 -17.00 8.51 -5.13
C LYS A 27 -16.53 7.67 -3.94
N ARG A 28 -17.43 6.88 -3.35
CA ARG A 28 -17.12 6.02 -2.20
C ARG A 28 -16.06 4.97 -2.56
N LEU A 29 -16.26 4.23 -3.65
CA LEU A 29 -15.36 3.18 -4.11
C LEU A 29 -13.98 3.74 -4.47
N ALA A 30 -13.92 4.87 -5.16
CA ALA A 30 -12.65 5.51 -5.47
C ALA A 30 -11.91 5.96 -4.21
N GLY A 31 -12.61 6.54 -3.22
CA GLY A 31 -12.00 6.90 -1.93
C GLY A 31 -11.44 5.69 -1.18
N VAL A 32 -12.15 4.56 -1.19
CA VAL A 32 -11.67 3.30 -0.63
C VAL A 32 -10.42 2.80 -1.37
N CYS A 33 -10.48 2.78 -2.71
CA CYS A 33 -9.37 2.33 -3.55
C CYS A 33 -8.09 3.14 -3.30
N LEU A 34 -8.17 4.48 -3.25
CA LEU A 34 -7.03 5.34 -2.93
C LEU A 34 -6.45 5.01 -1.54
N LYS A 35 -7.31 4.87 -0.53
CA LYS A 35 -6.90 4.58 0.85
C LYS A 35 -6.23 3.21 0.99
N GLU A 36 -6.83 2.16 0.45
CA GLU A 36 -6.29 0.79 0.51
C GLU A 36 -4.94 0.70 -0.20
N ASN A 37 -4.77 1.47 -1.27
CA ASN A 37 -3.52 1.61 -1.99
C ASN A 37 -2.58 2.66 -1.39
N ARG A 38 -2.83 3.22 -0.21
CA ARG A 38 -1.97 4.23 0.45
C ARG A 38 -1.60 5.39 -0.49
N ILE A 39 -2.53 5.80 -1.35
CA ILE A 39 -2.38 6.97 -2.20
C ILE A 39 -3.07 8.12 -1.48
N ASP A 40 -2.29 9.12 -1.10
CA ASP A 40 -2.84 10.29 -0.40
C ASP A 40 -3.65 11.17 -1.34
N LEU A 41 -4.73 11.72 -0.79
CA LEU A 41 -5.56 12.74 -1.43
C LEU A 41 -5.59 13.95 -0.49
N ALA A 42 -4.81 14.98 -0.80
CA ALA A 42 -4.77 16.20 0.00
C ALA A 42 -5.92 17.17 -0.34
N GLY A 43 -6.51 17.03 -1.53
CA GLY A 43 -7.63 17.84 -2.00
C GLY A 43 -8.97 17.13 -1.88
N SER A 44 -9.86 17.40 -2.83
CA SER A 44 -11.21 16.84 -2.86
C SER A 44 -11.33 15.69 -3.86
N LEU A 45 -12.31 14.83 -3.60
CA LEU A 45 -12.83 13.86 -4.56
C LEU A 45 -14.25 14.30 -4.96
N GLU A 46 -14.43 14.65 -6.21
CA GLU A 46 -15.67 15.21 -6.78
C GLU A 46 -16.21 14.24 -7.83
N VAL A 47 -17.53 14.21 -7.98
CA VAL A 47 -18.21 13.40 -9.00
C VAL A 47 -19.24 14.24 -9.74
N TYR A 48 -19.37 13.97 -11.01
CA TYR A 48 -20.33 14.62 -11.91
C TYR A 48 -20.93 13.56 -12.81
N GLY A 49 -22.18 13.75 -13.23
CA GLY A 49 -22.81 12.77 -14.11
C GLY A 49 -23.93 13.34 -14.94
N THR A 50 -24.13 12.67 -16.06
CA THR A 50 -25.34 12.74 -16.89
C THR A 50 -25.83 11.31 -17.08
N PRO A 51 -27.03 11.07 -17.62
CA PRO A 51 -27.51 9.72 -17.87
C PRO A 51 -26.53 8.84 -18.68
N ARG A 52 -25.67 9.43 -19.52
CA ARG A 52 -24.72 8.70 -20.40
C ARG A 52 -23.25 8.83 -20.00
N ARG A 53 -22.96 9.42 -18.84
CA ARG A 53 -21.57 9.68 -18.42
C ARG A 53 -21.46 9.84 -16.92
N LEU A 54 -20.51 9.15 -16.31
CA LEU A 54 -20.08 9.38 -14.93
C LEU A 54 -18.64 9.87 -14.95
N VAL A 55 -18.34 10.87 -14.13
CA VAL A 55 -17.01 11.48 -14.03
C VAL A 55 -16.63 11.52 -12.56
N LEU A 56 -15.40 11.15 -12.27
CA LEU A 56 -14.74 11.29 -10.98
C LEU A 56 -13.50 12.19 -11.17
N MET A 57 -13.35 13.19 -10.31
CA MET A 57 -12.22 14.09 -10.32
C MET A 57 -11.56 14.14 -8.94
N GLY A 58 -10.30 13.75 -8.86
CA GLY A 58 -9.46 13.83 -7.66
C GLY A 58 -8.49 14.99 -7.76
N LYS A 59 -8.57 15.94 -6.83
CA LYS A 59 -7.64 17.08 -6.75
C LYS A 59 -6.51 16.78 -5.76
N SER A 60 -5.29 17.10 -6.14
CA SER A 60 -4.10 16.93 -5.31
C SER A 60 -3.91 15.47 -4.84
N VAL A 61 -4.02 14.53 -5.78
CA VAL A 61 -3.70 13.12 -5.57
C VAL A 61 -2.19 12.96 -5.57
N SER A 62 -1.63 12.22 -4.61
CA SER A 62 -0.19 11.93 -4.60
C SER A 62 0.22 11.20 -5.88
N GLU A 63 1.36 11.56 -6.46
CA GLU A 63 1.92 10.89 -7.64
C GLU A 63 2.57 9.54 -7.31
N LYS A 64 2.79 9.25 -6.03
CA LYS A 64 3.40 8.02 -5.56
C LYS A 64 2.62 7.49 -4.35
N GLN A 65 2.38 6.18 -4.32
CA GLN A 65 1.91 5.50 -3.12
C GLN A 65 2.91 5.70 -1.98
N GLN A 66 2.43 5.81 -0.74
CA GLN A 66 3.30 5.90 0.42
C GLN A 66 4.18 4.65 0.56
N ASP A 67 5.44 4.90 0.91
CA ASP A 67 6.39 3.85 1.27
C ASP A 67 5.86 3.08 2.49
N LEU A 68 6.16 1.79 2.55
CA LEU A 68 5.70 0.92 3.62
C LEU A 68 6.88 0.29 4.32
N THR A 69 7.05 0.60 5.60
CA THR A 69 7.97 -0.14 6.47
C THR A 69 7.31 -1.45 6.87
N ARG A 70 7.88 -2.57 6.44
CA ARG A 70 7.47 -3.92 6.85
C ARG A 70 8.46 -4.49 7.83
N GLU A 71 7.95 -5.04 8.93
CA GLU A 71 8.74 -5.84 9.85
C GLU A 71 8.66 -7.30 9.42
N VAL A 72 9.83 -7.90 9.14
CA VAL A 72 9.91 -9.32 8.77
C VAL A 72 10.57 -10.06 9.91
N THR A 73 9.81 -10.95 10.56
CA THR A 73 10.31 -11.80 11.63
C THR A 73 11.02 -13.02 11.04
N GLY A 74 12.20 -13.30 11.56
CA GLY A 74 13.08 -14.40 11.19
C GLY A 74 13.07 -15.54 12.22
N PRO A 75 14.17 -16.27 12.36
CA PRO A 75 14.26 -17.38 13.30
C PRO A 75 14.32 -16.91 14.78
N PRO A 76 14.00 -17.79 15.76
CA PRO A 76 14.24 -17.51 17.17
C PRO A 76 15.70 -17.14 17.43
N LYS A 77 15.96 -16.16 18.29
CA LYS A 77 17.31 -15.73 18.66
C LYS A 77 18.19 -16.90 19.13
N LYS A 78 17.61 -17.83 19.87
CA LYS A 78 18.29 -19.04 20.40
C LYS A 78 18.87 -19.97 19.33
N VAL A 79 18.39 -19.92 18.08
CA VAL A 79 18.95 -20.70 16.97
C VAL A 79 19.74 -19.84 16.00
N ALA A 80 19.69 -18.52 16.18
CA ALA A 80 20.30 -17.54 15.29
C ALA A 80 21.72 -17.16 15.73
N TYR A 81 22.04 -17.31 17.02
CA TYR A 81 23.39 -17.20 17.55
C TYR A 81 23.78 -18.49 18.27
N ASP A 82 25.05 -18.87 18.14
CA ASP A 82 25.64 -19.97 18.89
C ASP A 82 25.99 -19.55 20.34
N PRO A 83 26.45 -20.48 21.20
CA PRO A 83 26.83 -20.17 22.58
C PRO A 83 27.96 -19.14 22.70
N ASP A 84 28.81 -19.00 21.67
CA ASP A 84 29.93 -18.06 21.61
C ASP A 84 29.49 -16.67 21.09
N GLY A 85 28.21 -16.52 20.74
CA GLY A 85 27.63 -15.28 20.22
C GLY A 85 27.82 -15.07 18.72
N ASN A 86 28.37 -16.05 18.00
CA ASN A 86 28.54 -15.96 16.55
C ASN A 86 27.23 -16.27 15.83
N PRO A 87 26.96 -15.60 14.69
CA PRO A 87 25.78 -15.85 13.92
C PRO A 87 25.81 -17.25 13.29
N THR A 88 24.71 -17.98 13.40
CA THR A 88 24.57 -19.29 12.77
C THR A 88 24.16 -19.15 11.31
N LYS A 89 24.22 -20.26 10.56
CA LYS A 89 23.66 -20.34 9.19
C LYS A 89 22.20 -19.89 9.10
N ALA A 90 21.42 -20.01 10.19
CA ALA A 90 20.04 -19.54 10.22
C ALA A 90 19.96 -18.00 10.22
N ALA A 91 20.81 -17.32 10.99
CA ALA A 91 20.92 -15.86 10.97
C ALA A 91 21.47 -15.35 9.64
N GLU A 92 22.55 -15.96 9.13
CA GLU A 92 23.16 -15.60 7.85
C GLU A 92 22.20 -15.79 6.68
N GLY A 93 21.51 -16.93 6.64
CA GLY A 93 20.51 -17.22 5.60
C GLY A 93 19.33 -16.25 5.66
N PHE A 94 18.89 -15.87 6.86
CA PHE A 94 17.84 -14.88 7.04
C PHE A 94 18.30 -13.49 6.57
N ALA A 95 19.47 -13.01 7.02
CA ALA A 95 20.06 -11.74 6.60
C ALA A 95 20.19 -11.66 5.08
N LYS A 96 20.76 -12.70 4.46
CA LYS A 96 20.93 -12.80 3.00
C LYS A 96 19.58 -12.75 2.26
N LYS A 97 18.56 -13.45 2.75
CA LYS A 97 17.22 -13.43 2.15
C LYS A 97 16.57 -12.04 2.22
N GLN A 98 16.87 -11.28 3.27
CA GLN A 98 16.36 -9.92 3.42
C GLN A 98 17.25 -8.86 2.76
N GLY A 99 18.43 -9.25 2.25
CA GLY A 99 19.35 -8.35 1.57
C GLY A 99 20.13 -7.43 2.51
N VAL A 100 20.25 -7.79 3.79
CA VAL A 100 20.97 -7.03 4.82
C VAL A 100 22.14 -7.84 5.38
N SER A 101 23.06 -7.18 6.09
CA SER A 101 24.08 -7.88 6.87
C SER A 101 23.50 -8.44 8.17
N VAL A 102 24.18 -9.43 8.76
CA VAL A 102 23.72 -10.02 10.04
C VAL A 102 23.76 -9.00 11.19
N GLY A 103 24.66 -8.00 11.13
CA GLY A 103 24.74 -6.93 12.12
C GLY A 103 23.55 -5.95 12.09
N GLU A 104 22.79 -5.92 10.99
CA GLU A 104 21.58 -5.10 10.86
C GLU A 104 20.31 -5.81 11.38
N LEU A 105 20.42 -7.10 11.74
CA LEU A 105 19.31 -7.83 12.33
C LEU A 105 19.04 -7.33 13.75
N GLN A 106 17.78 -7.08 14.04
CA GLN A 106 17.32 -6.69 15.36
C GLN A 106 16.60 -7.85 16.03
N THR A 107 16.36 -7.76 17.34
CA THR A 107 15.58 -8.77 18.07
C THR A 107 14.26 -8.15 18.54
N ILE A 108 13.15 -8.87 18.38
CA ILE A 108 11.84 -8.51 18.90
C ILE A 108 11.36 -9.57 19.90
N LYS A 109 10.76 -9.12 21.00
CA LYS A 109 10.10 -9.99 21.98
C LYS A 109 8.67 -10.29 21.53
N THR A 110 8.34 -11.57 21.46
CA THR A 110 7.00 -12.06 21.15
C THR A 110 6.51 -12.97 22.28
N PRO A 111 5.21 -13.30 22.36
CA PRO A 111 4.70 -14.29 23.32
C PRO A 111 5.36 -15.67 23.20
N LYS A 112 5.99 -15.98 22.05
CA LYS A 112 6.68 -17.25 21.76
C LYS A 112 8.20 -17.17 22.00
N GLY A 113 8.71 -16.06 22.52
CA GLY A 113 10.14 -15.82 22.80
C GLY A 113 10.76 -14.69 21.97
N GLU A 114 12.08 -14.57 22.05
CA GLU A 114 12.88 -13.60 21.28
C GLU A 114 13.16 -14.12 19.86
N TYR A 115 12.85 -13.30 18.86
CA TYR A 115 13.06 -13.60 17.44
C TYR A 115 13.91 -12.53 16.79
N LEU A 116 14.72 -12.92 15.82
CA LEU A 116 15.32 -11.94 14.93
C LEU A 116 14.24 -11.31 14.06
N TYR A 117 14.44 -10.05 13.69
CA TYR A 117 13.62 -9.36 12.72
C TYR A 117 14.42 -8.30 11.98
N VAL A 118 13.90 -7.84 10.86
CA VAL A 118 14.44 -6.71 10.11
C VAL A 118 13.30 -5.77 9.73
N LYS A 119 13.58 -4.46 9.74
CA LYS A 119 12.71 -3.46 9.15
C LYS A 119 13.11 -3.28 7.69
N ARG A 120 12.17 -3.56 6.79
CA ARG A 120 12.37 -3.39 5.35
C ARG A 120 11.47 -2.27 4.86
N GLU A 121 12.08 -1.26 4.26
CA GLU A 121 11.34 -0.26 3.52
C GLU A 121 10.95 -0.83 2.15
N VAL A 122 9.65 -0.81 1.88
CA VAL A 122 9.09 -1.13 0.58
C VAL A 122 8.76 0.19 -0.09
N PRO A 123 9.52 0.61 -1.11
CA PRO A 123 9.22 1.84 -1.82
C PRO A 123 7.84 1.70 -2.47
N GLY A 124 7.02 2.72 -2.32
CA GLY A 124 5.74 2.84 -3.00
C GLY A 124 5.92 2.97 -4.50
N LYS A 125 4.88 2.61 -5.24
CA LYS A 125 4.88 2.67 -6.71
C LYS A 125 4.27 3.97 -7.21
N PRO A 126 4.54 4.37 -8.48
CA PRO A 126 3.83 5.46 -9.12
C PRO A 126 2.31 5.23 -9.08
N THR A 127 1.57 6.27 -8.70
CA THR A 127 0.10 6.24 -8.63
C THR A 127 -0.54 5.81 -9.95
N PRO A 128 -0.11 6.28 -11.15
CA PRO A 128 -0.71 5.86 -12.41
C PRO A 128 -0.68 4.33 -12.63
N GLU A 129 0.41 3.66 -12.24
CA GLU A 129 0.54 2.20 -12.38
C GLU A 129 -0.45 1.45 -11.47
N ILE A 130 -0.67 1.96 -10.26
CA ILE A 130 -1.60 1.35 -9.30
C ILE A 130 -3.03 1.54 -9.76
N LEU A 131 -3.39 2.76 -10.17
CA LEU A 131 -4.75 3.08 -10.60
C LEU A 131 -5.14 2.31 -11.85
N ALA A 132 -4.23 2.17 -12.83
CA ALA A 132 -4.47 1.38 -14.04
C ALA A 132 -4.75 -0.12 -13.76
N ALA A 133 -4.34 -0.63 -12.60
CA ALA A 133 -4.59 -2.01 -12.19
C ALA A 133 -5.81 -2.16 -11.24
N SER A 134 -6.34 -1.05 -10.72
CA SER A 134 -7.31 -1.05 -9.61
C SER A 134 -8.64 -0.34 -9.92
N LEU A 135 -8.70 0.44 -11.00
CA LEU A 135 -9.86 1.15 -11.52
C LEU A 135 -10.14 0.69 -12.95
#